data_AF-L9LSY1-F1
#
_entry.id   AF-L9LSY1-F1
#
_cell.length_a   1.000
_cell.length_b   1.000
_cell.length_c   1.000
_cell.angle_alpha   90.00
_cell.angle_beta   90.00
_cell.angle_gamma   90.00
#
_symmetry.space_group_name_H-M   'P 1'
#
loop_
_entity.id
_entity.type
_entity.pdbx_description
1 polymer ?
#
loop_
_entity_poly.entity_id
_entity_poly.type
_entity_poly.pdbx_seq_one_letter_code
_entity_poly.pdbx_strand_id
1 'polypeptide(L)'
;MPSYCVEFLPYGDFLAAYIAIVGLYFVITSLDAWKNQYKFEEAVKTIEQFDQQLPILQLIVSKIYQLVHECESNNYYDMFGAEKNFQDMLKMQRIYERLGELQDYIRNNKNNLHQNLFESNITDFEEAINEALQCVQDAHLSEPNYGDNEEHNLETRKKKVEKVKKGLTQLKLRNEKFVSNYNNLKSKFELN
;
A
#
# COMPACT_ATOMS: atom_id res chain seq x y z
N MET A 1 25.27 -75.27 -4.07
CA MET A 1 24.22 -74.25 -3.84
C MET A 1 24.90 -73.03 -3.25
N PRO A 2 24.95 -71.88 -3.93
CA PRO A 2 25.51 -70.69 -3.31
C PRO A 2 24.54 -70.23 -2.22
N SER A 3 25.04 -70.18 -0.99
CA SER A 3 24.33 -69.62 0.16
C SER A 3 24.32 -68.10 -0.02
N TYR A 4 23.14 -67.55 -0.27
CA TYR A 4 22.92 -66.10 -0.23
C TYR A 4 23.05 -65.66 1.22
N CYS A 5 24.24 -65.20 1.61
CA CYS A 5 24.43 -64.48 2.87
C CYS A 5 23.85 -63.08 2.67
N VAL A 6 22.59 -62.89 3.08
CA VAL A 6 22.08 -61.56 3.37
C VAL A 6 22.74 -61.17 4.68
N GLU A 7 23.86 -60.45 4.59
CA GLU A 7 24.55 -59.85 5.73
C GLU A 7 23.57 -58.86 6.38
N PHE A 8 22.91 -59.29 7.45
CA PHE A 8 22.06 -58.40 8.24
C PHE A 8 22.94 -57.31 8.83
N LEU A 9 22.63 -56.04 8.54
CA LEU A 9 23.28 -54.91 9.21
C LEU A 9 23.25 -55.17 10.72
N PRO A 10 24.39 -55.03 11.42
CA PRO A 10 24.42 -55.09 12.88
C PRO A 10 23.34 -54.19 13.46
N TYR A 11 22.65 -54.64 14.51
CA TYR A 11 21.57 -53.87 15.14
C TYR A 11 22.01 -52.44 15.54
N GLY A 12 23.29 -52.26 15.88
CA GLY A 12 23.89 -50.95 16.14
C GLY A 12 23.93 -50.02 14.92
N ASP A 13 24.21 -50.55 13.73
CA ASP A 13 24.22 -49.76 12.48
C ASP A 13 22.80 -49.39 12.05
N PHE A 14 21.83 -50.29 12.27
CA PHE A 14 20.41 -49.99 12.07
C PHE A 14 19.92 -48.91 13.05
N LEU A 15 20.29 -49.00 14.33
CA LEU A 15 19.94 -48.01 15.35
C LEU A 15 20.58 -46.65 15.05
N ALA A 16 21.85 -46.63 14.63
CA ALA A 16 22.55 -45.41 14.24
C ALA A 16 21.89 -44.75 13.02
N ALA A 17 21.51 -45.53 12.00
CA ALA A 17 20.77 -45.05 10.84
C ALA A 17 19.40 -44.48 11.24
N TYR A 18 18.68 -45.14 12.14
CA TYR A 18 17.40 -44.66 12.65
C TYR A 18 17.53 -43.34 13.42
N ILE A 19 18.52 -43.24 14.32
CA ILE A 19 18.82 -42.00 15.07
C ILE A 19 19.20 -40.88 14.10
N ALA A 20 19.98 -41.15 13.04
CA ALA A 20 20.32 -40.17 12.03
C ALA A 20 19.09 -39.66 11.26
N ILE A 21 18.15 -40.54 10.91
CA ILE A 21 16.88 -40.16 10.24
C ILE A 21 16.02 -39.30 11.17
N VAL A 22 15.86 -39.69 12.43
CA VAL A 22 15.09 -38.92 13.42
C VAL A 22 15.76 -37.56 13.68
N GLY A 23 17.09 -37.52 13.80
CA GLY A 23 17.85 -36.28 13.95
C GLY A 23 17.67 -35.34 12.76
N LEU A 24 17.76 -35.86 11.53
CA LEU A 24 17.50 -35.09 10.32
C LEU A 24 16.07 -34.53 10.29
N TYR A 25 15.08 -35.34 10.69
CA TYR A 25 13.69 -34.90 10.79
C TYR A 25 13.52 -33.73 11.78
N PHE A 26 14.17 -33.78 12.95
CA PHE A 26 14.15 -32.67 13.90
C PHE A 26 14.85 -31.41 13.36
N VAL A 27 15.96 -31.55 12.63
CA VAL A 27 16.63 -30.42 11.98
C VAL A 27 15.71 -29.77 10.93
N ILE A 28 15.05 -30.56 10.09
CA ILE A 28 14.15 -30.04 9.05
C ILE A 28 12.95 -29.32 9.69
N THR A 29 12.32 -29.93 10.70
CA THR A 29 11.15 -29.35 11.38
C THR A 29 11.48 -28.08 12.16
N SER A 30 12.62 -28.05 12.85
CA SER A 30 13.08 -26.83 13.54
C SER A 30 13.44 -25.70 12.57
N LEU A 31 14.05 -26.02 11.42
CA LEU A 31 14.33 -25.05 10.36
C LEU A 31 13.04 -24.45 9.78
N ASP A 32 12.01 -25.28 9.56
CA ASP A 32 10.72 -24.81 9.05
C ASP A 32 10.00 -23.92 10.06
N ALA A 33 10.02 -24.28 11.35
CA ALA A 33 9.48 -23.46 12.43
C ALA A 33 10.18 -22.09 12.50
N TRP A 34 11.52 -22.07 12.44
CA TRP A 34 12.30 -20.83 12.44
C TRP A 34 11.99 -19.95 11.22
N LYS A 35 11.87 -20.56 10.04
CA LYS A 35 11.47 -19.86 8.81
C LYS A 35 10.09 -19.22 8.93
N ASN A 36 9.12 -19.92 9.53
CA ASN A 36 7.77 -19.38 9.72
C ASN A 36 7.75 -18.24 10.74
N GLN A 37 8.52 -18.34 11.82
CA GLN A 37 8.69 -17.26 12.79
C GLN A 37 9.30 -16.01 12.12
N TYR A 38 10.38 -16.18 11.36
CA TYR A 38 11.02 -15.08 10.63
C TYR A 38 10.04 -14.37 9.69
N LYS A 39 9.24 -15.13 8.93
CA LYS A 39 8.22 -14.57 8.03
C LYS A 39 7.14 -13.78 8.77
N PHE A 40 6.75 -14.23 9.97
CA PHE A 40 5.78 -13.53 10.80
C PHE A 40 6.35 -12.21 11.34
N GLU A 41 7.59 -12.21 11.84
CA GLU A 41 8.26 -11.00 12.32
C GLU A 41 8.41 -9.95 11.22
N GLU A 42 8.76 -10.36 10.00
CA GLU A 42 8.81 -9.45 8.84
C GLU A 42 7.42 -8.90 8.48
N ALA A 43 6.36 -9.66 8.69
CA ALA A 43 4.99 -9.19 8.45
C ALA A 43 4.57 -8.09 9.43
N VAL A 44 4.91 -8.26 10.70
CA VAL A 44 4.67 -7.26 11.73
C VAL A 44 5.42 -5.96 11.40
N LYS A 45 6.71 -6.04 11.06
CA LYS A 45 7.47 -4.86 10.63
C LYS A 45 6.87 -4.19 9.39
N THR A 46 6.37 -4.97 8.45
CA THR A 46 5.72 -4.43 7.25
C THR A 46 4.42 -3.71 7.58
N ILE A 47 3.64 -4.21 8.53
CA ILE A 47 2.45 -3.51 9.05
C ILE A 47 2.85 -2.18 9.65
N GLU A 48 3.90 -2.14 10.49
CA GLU A 48 4.38 -0.90 11.11
C GLU A 48 4.81 0.14 10.06
N GLN A 49 5.53 -0.28 9.02
CA GLN A 49 5.90 0.61 7.90
C GLN A 49 4.66 1.12 7.17
N PHE A 50 3.67 0.27 6.94
CA PHE A 50 2.42 0.65 6.29
C PHE A 50 1.62 1.65 7.16
N ASP A 51 1.50 1.39 8.46
CA ASP A 51 0.82 2.24 9.44
C ASP A 51 1.42 3.66 9.45
N GLN A 52 2.73 3.80 9.29
CA GLN A 52 3.41 5.10 9.18
C GLN A 52 3.01 5.90 7.92
N GLN A 53 2.58 5.22 6.86
CA GLN A 53 2.16 5.86 5.62
C GLN A 53 0.65 6.10 5.52
N LEU A 54 -0.18 5.41 6.30
CA LEU A 54 -1.64 5.61 6.33
C LEU A 54 -2.08 7.09 6.44
N PRO A 55 -1.43 7.96 7.23
CA PRO A 55 -1.81 9.37 7.33
C PRO A 55 -1.76 10.14 6.01
N ILE A 56 -1.04 9.65 4.99
CA ILE A 56 -0.99 10.25 3.65
C ILE A 56 -2.40 10.36 3.04
N LEU A 57 -3.25 9.33 3.18
CA LEU A 57 -4.61 9.37 2.62
C LEU A 57 -5.44 10.49 3.25
N GLN A 58 -5.39 10.62 4.57
CA GLN A 58 -6.12 11.68 5.28
C GLN A 58 -5.60 13.07 4.91
N LEU A 59 -4.28 13.21 4.77
CA LEU A 59 -3.64 14.44 4.32
C LEU A 59 -4.12 14.84 2.92
N ILE A 60 -4.14 13.92 1.95
CA ILE A 60 -4.60 14.18 0.59
C ILE A 60 -6.08 14.57 0.60
N VAL A 61 -6.93 13.83 1.30
CA VAL A 61 -8.36 14.16 1.45
C VAL A 61 -8.52 15.58 1.99
N SER A 62 -7.83 15.91 3.08
CA SER A 62 -7.88 17.24 3.69
C SER A 62 -7.44 18.35 2.73
N LYS A 63 -6.39 18.09 1.93
CA LYS A 63 -5.83 19.09 1.03
C LYS A 63 -6.65 19.29 -0.24
N ILE A 64 -7.27 18.24 -0.77
CA ILE A 64 -8.25 18.37 -1.84
C ILE A 64 -9.48 19.15 -1.33
N TYR A 65 -9.94 18.89 -0.11
CA TYR A 65 -11.00 19.70 0.51
C TYR A 65 -10.63 21.18 0.62
N GLN A 66 -9.42 21.47 1.09
CA GLN A 66 -8.90 22.84 1.20
C GLN A 66 -8.87 23.52 -0.18
N LEU A 67 -8.35 22.84 -1.21
CA LEU A 67 -8.33 23.34 -2.57
C LEU A 67 -9.73 23.68 -3.09
N VAL A 68 -10.71 22.80 -2.89
CA VAL A 68 -12.10 23.03 -3.30
C VAL A 68 -12.67 24.26 -2.57
N HIS A 69 -12.44 24.36 -1.26
CA HIS A 69 -12.92 25.48 -0.45
C HIS A 69 -12.28 26.82 -0.86
N GLU A 70 -10.97 26.85 -1.14
CA GLU A 70 -10.26 28.02 -1.65
C GLU A 70 -10.82 28.48 -3.00
N CYS A 71 -11.16 27.53 -3.89
CA CYS A 71 -11.80 27.86 -5.16
C CYS A 71 -13.19 28.48 -4.93
N GLU A 72 -14.02 27.90 -4.06
CA GLU A 72 -15.40 28.36 -3.86
C GLU A 72 -15.48 29.69 -3.11
N SER A 73 -14.67 29.87 -2.07
CA SER A 73 -14.63 31.09 -1.26
C SER A 73 -14.20 32.32 -2.05
N ASN A 74 -13.34 32.14 -3.05
CA ASN A 74 -12.89 33.20 -3.96
C ASN A 74 -13.76 33.33 -5.23
N ASN A 75 -14.99 32.83 -5.23
CA ASN A 75 -15.89 32.82 -6.40
C ASN A 75 -15.21 32.26 -7.66
N TYR A 76 -14.33 31.27 -7.50
CA TYR A 76 -13.56 30.62 -8.54
C TYR A 76 -12.55 31.52 -9.28
N TYR A 77 -12.23 32.71 -8.80
CA TYR A 77 -11.27 33.60 -9.47
C TYR A 77 -9.80 33.22 -9.19
N ASP A 78 -9.48 32.68 -8.02
CA ASP A 78 -8.11 32.29 -7.63
C ASP A 78 -7.90 30.76 -7.65
N MET A 79 -8.21 30.13 -8.78
CA MET A 79 -8.01 28.69 -8.96
C MET A 79 -6.55 28.32 -9.18
N PHE A 80 -5.77 29.23 -9.77
CA PHE A 80 -4.34 29.06 -9.97
C PHE A 80 -3.58 28.98 -8.64
N GLY A 81 -3.87 29.90 -7.70
CA GLY A 81 -3.26 29.89 -6.37
C GLY A 81 -3.58 28.60 -5.61
N ALA A 82 -4.85 28.18 -5.63
CA ALA A 82 -5.30 26.95 -4.98
C ALA A 82 -4.60 25.69 -5.52
N GLU A 83 -4.49 25.55 -6.85
CA GLU A 83 -3.79 24.40 -7.45
C GLU A 83 -2.29 24.42 -7.14
N LYS A 84 -1.65 25.59 -7.22
CA LYS A 84 -0.23 25.73 -6.90
C LYS A 84 0.06 25.35 -5.44
N ASN A 85 -0.73 25.84 -4.50
CA ASN A 85 -0.61 25.49 -3.07
C ASN A 85 -0.73 23.98 -2.85
N PHE A 86 -1.65 23.32 -3.57
CA PHE A 86 -1.81 21.87 -3.52
C PHE A 86 -0.56 21.15 -4.05
N GLN A 87 -0.04 21.55 -5.22
CA GLN A 87 1.17 20.96 -5.80
C GLN A 87 2.42 21.16 -4.92
N ASP A 88 2.57 22.35 -4.33
CA ASP A 88 3.68 22.66 -3.43
C ASP A 88 3.61 21.81 -2.15
N MET A 89 2.41 21.54 -1.63
CA MET A 89 2.21 20.62 -0.51
C MET A 89 2.62 19.19 -0.85
N LEU A 90 2.26 18.66 -2.03
CA LEU A 90 2.66 17.31 -2.45
C LEU A 90 4.18 17.13 -2.46
N LYS A 91 4.89 18.16 -2.95
CA LYS A 91 6.36 18.18 -2.96
C LYS A 91 6.93 18.27 -1.55
N MET A 92 6.42 19.18 -0.74
CA MET A 92 6.89 19.39 0.63
C MET A 92 6.73 18.14 1.49
N GLN A 93 5.64 17.40 1.29
CA GLN A 93 5.31 16.17 2.02
C GLN A 93 5.95 14.92 1.41
N ARG A 94 6.68 15.07 0.30
CA ARG A 94 7.39 13.99 -0.41
C ARG A 94 6.50 12.78 -0.69
N ILE A 95 5.24 13.02 -1.09
CA ILE A 95 4.21 11.97 -1.20
C ILE A 95 4.66 10.82 -2.11
N TYR A 96 5.14 11.15 -3.31
CA TYR A 96 5.60 10.13 -4.28
C TYR A 96 6.77 9.30 -3.77
N GLU A 97 7.71 9.94 -3.06
CA GLU A 97 8.88 9.25 -2.53
C GLU A 97 8.50 8.30 -1.40
N ARG A 98 7.64 8.74 -0.48
CA ARG A 98 7.13 7.89 0.62
C ARG A 98 6.35 6.68 0.11
N LEU A 99 5.59 6.83 -0.97
CA LEU A 99 4.90 5.72 -1.63
C LEU A 99 5.90 4.74 -2.25
N GLY A 100 6.88 5.26 -2.99
CA GLY A 100 7.95 4.45 -3.59
C GLY A 100 8.76 3.69 -2.54
N GLU A 101 9.14 4.34 -1.44
CA GLU A 101 9.87 3.71 -0.33
C GLU A 101 9.08 2.55 0.28
N LEU A 102 7.76 2.71 0.48
CA LEU A 102 6.91 1.63 1.01
C LEU A 102 6.75 0.49 0.01
N GLN A 103 6.54 0.80 -1.28
CA GLN A 103 6.43 -0.19 -2.34
C GLN A 103 7.72 -1.00 -2.48
N ASP A 104 8.87 -0.33 -2.50
CA ASP A 104 10.18 -0.97 -2.55
C ASP A 104 10.43 -1.83 -1.31
N TYR A 105 10.06 -1.35 -0.13
CA TYR A 105 10.17 -2.11 1.11
C TYR A 105 9.37 -3.42 1.03
N ILE A 106 8.10 -3.35 0.63
CA ILE A 106 7.23 -4.52 0.48
C ILE A 106 7.77 -5.48 -0.59
N ARG A 107 8.17 -4.96 -1.75
CA ARG A 107 8.63 -5.77 -2.89
C ARG A 107 9.98 -6.45 -2.65
N ASN A 108 10.88 -5.80 -1.92
CA ASN A 108 12.21 -6.33 -1.63
C ASN A 108 12.19 -7.36 -0.49
N ASN A 109 11.22 -7.27 0.44
CA ASN A 109 11.04 -8.24 1.53
C ASN A 109 10.11 -9.40 1.15
N LYS A 110 10.45 -10.16 0.09
CA LYS A 110 9.63 -11.28 -0.44
C LYS A 110 9.38 -12.44 0.53
N ASN A 111 10.05 -12.46 1.68
CA ASN A 111 9.91 -13.48 2.71
C ASN A 111 8.91 -13.06 3.79
N ASN A 112 7.84 -12.40 3.37
CA ASN A 112 6.81 -11.97 4.27
C ASN A 112 5.67 -13.00 4.37
N LEU A 113 5.13 -13.21 5.58
CA LEU A 113 3.90 -13.98 5.71
C LEU A 113 2.76 -13.18 5.05
N HIS A 114 2.04 -13.82 4.13
CA HIS A 114 1.00 -13.17 3.31
C HIS A 114 1.50 -12.05 2.37
N GLN A 115 2.72 -12.15 1.83
CA GLN A 115 3.31 -11.22 0.84
C GLN A 115 2.33 -10.72 -0.23
N ASN A 116 1.61 -11.62 -0.90
CA ASN A 116 0.67 -11.25 -1.97
C ASN A 116 -0.44 -10.29 -1.49
N LEU A 117 -0.85 -10.38 -0.22
CA LEU A 117 -1.84 -9.48 0.35
C LEU A 117 -1.22 -8.09 0.62
N PHE A 118 0.03 -8.02 1.07
CA PHE A 118 0.73 -6.73 1.19
C PHE A 118 0.91 -6.06 -0.17
N GLU A 119 1.35 -6.81 -1.19
CA GLU A 119 1.50 -6.33 -2.56
C GLU A 119 0.17 -5.82 -3.15
N SER A 120 -0.93 -6.54 -2.91
CA SER A 120 -2.26 -6.09 -3.32
C SER A 120 -2.70 -4.83 -2.58
N ASN A 121 -2.47 -4.73 -1.27
CA ASN A 121 -2.88 -3.56 -0.48
C ASN A 121 -2.07 -2.32 -0.83
N ILE A 122 -0.77 -2.43 -1.10
CA ILE A 122 0.02 -1.27 -1.53
C ILE A 122 -0.39 -0.81 -2.92
N THR A 123 -0.72 -1.74 -3.83
CA THR A 123 -1.25 -1.38 -5.15
C THR A 123 -2.58 -0.62 -5.03
N ASP A 124 -3.52 -1.13 -4.24
CA ASP A 124 -4.81 -0.46 -3.99
C ASP A 124 -4.61 0.95 -3.37
N PHE A 125 -3.65 1.08 -2.45
CA PHE A 125 -3.31 2.33 -1.77
C PHE A 125 -2.73 3.37 -2.75
N GLU A 126 -1.76 2.96 -3.56
CA GLU A 126 -1.12 3.81 -4.57
C GLU A 126 -2.10 4.22 -5.66
N GLU A 127 -2.92 3.31 -6.16
CA GLU A 127 -3.95 3.62 -7.14
C GLU A 127 -4.94 4.66 -6.61
N ALA A 128 -5.44 4.49 -5.39
CA ALA A 128 -6.37 5.44 -4.78
C ALA A 128 -5.77 6.85 -4.69
N ILE A 129 -4.49 6.95 -4.30
CA ILE A 129 -3.78 8.23 -4.24
C ILE A 129 -3.59 8.81 -5.64
N ASN A 130 -3.02 8.02 -6.57
CA ASN A 130 -2.69 8.48 -7.91
C ASN A 130 -3.93 8.95 -8.68
N GLU A 131 -5.05 8.24 -8.60
CA GLU A 131 -6.31 8.66 -9.22
C GLU A 131 -6.81 9.99 -8.67
N ALA A 132 -6.70 10.21 -7.36
CA ALA A 132 -7.10 11.48 -6.75
C ALA A 132 -6.20 12.64 -7.19
N LEU A 133 -4.89 12.41 -7.26
CA LEU A 133 -3.93 13.41 -7.75
C LEU A 133 -4.16 13.73 -9.24
N GLN A 134 -4.39 12.70 -10.06
CA GLN A 134 -4.74 12.87 -11.48
C GLN A 134 -6.04 13.63 -11.65
N CYS A 135 -7.08 13.38 -10.83
CA CYS A 135 -8.32 14.14 -10.89
C CYS A 135 -8.12 15.64 -10.69
N VAL A 136 -7.17 16.04 -9.82
CA VAL A 136 -6.81 17.46 -9.63
C VAL A 136 -6.05 17.99 -10.84
N GLN A 137 -5.05 17.25 -11.32
CA GLN A 137 -4.23 17.65 -12.48
C GLN A 137 -5.09 17.80 -13.75
N ASP A 138 -5.93 16.82 -14.04
CA ASP A 138 -6.80 16.81 -15.22
C ASP A 138 -7.96 17.81 -15.12
N ALA A 139 -8.19 18.41 -13.95
CA ALA A 139 -9.14 19.50 -13.82
C ALA A 139 -8.59 20.83 -14.35
N HIS A 140 -7.26 20.93 -14.55
CA HIS A 140 -6.58 22.08 -15.13
C HIS A 140 -7.07 23.41 -14.53
N LEU A 141 -7.02 23.51 -13.20
CA LEU A 141 -7.59 24.64 -12.45
C LEU A 141 -6.82 25.94 -12.72
N SER A 142 -5.53 25.81 -13.00
CA SER A 142 -4.57 26.85 -13.37
C SER A 142 -4.74 27.36 -14.80
N GLU A 143 -5.48 26.65 -15.66
CA GLU A 143 -5.69 27.10 -17.03
C GLU A 143 -6.63 28.30 -17.09
N PRO A 144 -6.19 29.40 -17.71
CA PRO A 144 -7.04 30.58 -17.92
C PRO A 144 -8.22 30.26 -18.84
N ASN A 145 -9.40 30.73 -18.46
CA ASN A 145 -10.57 30.70 -19.33
C ASN A 145 -10.59 31.99 -20.16
N TYR A 146 -10.23 31.88 -21.44
CA TYR A 146 -10.27 32.98 -22.39
C TYR A 146 -11.61 33.00 -23.11
N GLY A 147 -12.54 33.82 -22.63
CA GLY A 147 -13.82 34.07 -23.29
C GLY A 147 -14.36 35.42 -22.87
N ASP A 148 -15.01 36.13 -23.80
CA ASP A 148 -15.61 37.44 -23.51
C ASP A 148 -16.90 37.34 -22.66
N ASN A 149 -17.44 36.13 -22.51
CA ASN A 149 -18.63 35.86 -21.71
C ASN A 149 -18.26 35.42 -20.28
N GLU A 150 -18.45 36.32 -19.33
CA GLU A 150 -18.16 36.10 -17.91
C GLU A 150 -18.96 34.95 -17.29
N GLU A 151 -20.24 34.79 -17.67
CA GLU A 151 -21.11 33.72 -17.19
C GLU A 151 -20.61 32.35 -17.67
N HIS A 152 -20.22 32.25 -18.95
CA HIS A 152 -19.63 31.04 -19.51
C HIS A 152 -18.30 30.67 -18.84
N ASN A 153 -17.46 31.66 -18.54
CA ASN A 153 -16.19 31.44 -17.85
C ASN A 153 -16.41 30.94 -16.42
N LEU A 154 -17.39 31.49 -15.70
CA LEU A 154 -17.76 31.06 -14.36
C LEU A 154 -18.31 29.63 -14.35
N GLU A 155 -19.20 29.28 -15.28
CA GLU A 155 -19.69 27.90 -15.41
C GLU A 155 -18.58 26.90 -15.69
N THR A 156 -17.63 27.27 -16.56
CA THR A 156 -16.48 26.41 -16.89
C THR A 156 -15.60 26.17 -15.67
N ARG A 157 -15.34 27.20 -14.86
CA ARG A 157 -14.61 27.08 -13.58
C ARG A 157 -15.32 26.17 -12.59
N LYS A 158 -16.64 26.35 -12.43
CA LYS A 158 -17.47 25.48 -11.59
C LYS A 158 -17.36 24.02 -12.03
N LYS A 159 -17.45 23.74 -13.33
CA LYS A 159 -17.31 22.38 -13.88
C LYS A 159 -15.94 21.75 -13.55
N LYS A 160 -14.85 22.53 -13.63
CA LYS A 160 -13.51 22.07 -13.25
C LYS A 160 -13.45 21.69 -11.75
N VAL A 161 -13.98 22.53 -10.86
CA VAL A 161 -14.03 22.22 -9.41
C VAL A 161 -14.94 21.02 -9.11
N GLU A 162 -16.07 20.88 -9.81
CA GLU A 162 -16.95 19.71 -9.66
C GLU A 162 -16.26 18.40 -10.08
N LYS A 163 -15.36 18.42 -11.08
CA LYS A 163 -14.54 17.26 -11.42
C LYS A 163 -13.66 16.85 -10.24
N VAL A 164 -13.03 17.81 -9.55
CA VAL A 164 -12.22 17.56 -8.36
C VAL A 164 -13.05 16.99 -7.21
N LYS A 165 -14.26 17.52 -6.97
CA LYS A 165 -15.17 17.00 -5.94
C LYS A 165 -15.63 15.56 -6.21
N LYS A 166 -15.86 15.21 -7.47
CA LYS A 166 -16.16 13.83 -7.87
C LYS A 166 -14.98 12.90 -7.55
N GLY A 167 -13.76 13.32 -7.89
CA GLY A 167 -12.53 12.61 -7.53
C GLY A 167 -12.38 12.44 -6.01
N LEU A 168 -12.64 13.48 -5.23
CA LEU A 168 -12.63 13.42 -3.76
C LEU A 168 -13.64 12.41 -3.20
N THR A 169 -14.84 12.35 -3.78
CA THR A 169 -15.88 11.40 -3.37
C THR A 169 -15.44 9.96 -3.68
N GLN A 170 -14.85 9.73 -4.85
CA GLN A 170 -14.29 8.42 -5.22
C GLN A 170 -13.13 8.01 -4.31
N LEU A 171 -12.22 8.94 -3.99
CA LEU A 171 -11.12 8.71 -3.05
C LEU A 171 -11.64 8.25 -1.69
N LYS A 172 -12.69 8.88 -1.16
CA LYS A 172 -13.29 8.47 0.12
C LYS A 172 -13.84 7.05 0.10
N LEU A 173 -14.59 6.69 -0.95
CA LEU A 173 -15.14 5.35 -1.11
C LEU A 173 -14.03 4.30 -1.23
N ARG A 174 -12.97 4.60 -2.00
CA ARG A 174 -11.80 3.71 -2.09
C ARG A 174 -11.06 3.61 -0.76
N ASN A 175 -10.91 4.71 -0.03
CA ASN A 175 -10.27 4.74 1.28
C ASN A 175 -11.01 3.83 2.28
N GLU A 176 -12.34 3.88 2.33
CA GLU A 176 -13.14 3.00 3.19
C GLU A 176 -12.90 1.52 2.86
N LYS A 177 -12.91 1.17 1.57
CA LYS A 177 -12.63 -0.20 1.11
C LYS A 177 -11.20 -0.63 1.45
N PHE A 178 -10.23 0.24 1.19
CA PHE A 178 -8.82 0.00 1.48
C PHE A 178 -8.60 -0.20 2.99
N VAL A 179 -9.12 0.67 3.85
CA VAL A 179 -9.02 0.55 5.31
C VAL A 179 -9.63 -0.76 5.80
N SER A 180 -10.77 -1.17 5.24
CA SER A 180 -11.37 -2.47 5.57
C SER A 180 -10.45 -3.65 5.18
N ASN A 181 -9.85 -3.60 3.99
CA ASN A 181 -8.92 -4.65 3.52
C ASN A 181 -7.66 -4.70 4.37
N TYR A 182 -7.10 -3.53 4.69
CA TYR A 182 -5.91 -3.38 5.52
C TYR A 182 -6.14 -3.85 6.95
N ASN A 183 -7.27 -3.49 7.58
CA ASN A 183 -7.61 -3.96 8.92
C ASN A 183 -7.81 -5.49 8.96
N ASN A 184 -8.41 -6.07 7.92
CA ASN A 184 -8.49 -7.53 7.81
C ASN A 184 -7.09 -8.17 7.72
N LEU A 185 -6.19 -7.60 6.91
CA LEU A 185 -4.80 -8.05 6.86
C LEU A 185 -4.14 -7.95 8.24
N LYS A 186 -4.24 -6.79 8.90
CA LYS A 186 -3.64 -6.52 10.21
C LYS A 186 -4.13 -7.46 11.30
N SER A 187 -5.44 -7.76 11.32
CA SER A 187 -6.04 -8.70 12.30
C SER A 187 -5.46 -10.13 12.24
N LYS A 188 -4.78 -10.52 11.15
CA LYS A 188 -4.09 -11.81 11.04
C LYS A 188 -2.79 -11.86 11.84
N PHE A 189 -2.30 -10.72 12.31
CA PHE A 189 -1.03 -10.57 13.01
C PHE A 189 -1.18 -9.98 14.41
N GLU A 190 -2.38 -9.51 14.76
CA GLU A 190 -2.75 -9.18 16.13
C GLU A 190 -2.96 -10.51 16.89
N LEU A 191 -2.00 -10.86 17.75
CA LEU A 191 -2.13 -11.96 18.70
C LEU A 191 -3.31 -11.68 19.63
N ASN A 192 -4.30 -12.58 19.68
CA ASN A 192 -5.16 -12.71 20.86
C ASN A 192 -4.33 -13.18 22.05
#